data_AF-A0A7V5X4M5-F1
#
_entry.id   AF-A0A7V5X4M5-F1
#
_cell.length_a   1.000
_cell.length_b   1.000
_cell.length_c   1.000
_cell.angle_alpha   90.00
_cell.angle_beta   90.00
_cell.angle_gamma   90.00
#
_symmetry.space_group_name_H-M   'P 1'
#
loop_
_entity.id
_entity.type
_entity.pdbx_description
1 polymer ?
#
loop_
_entity_poly.entity_id
_entity_poly.type
_entity_poly.pdbx_seq_one_letter_code
_entity_poly.pdbx_strand_id
1 'polypeptide(L)'
;MVYSRMISPRFLVSVQKGDSMNLMKINEIRTVDLGRTACFIMALLLLMASHAHTSVDSPYQSPARPFGLEIVDTVKLAGSDDASSDFQNNYLPTMSGWGNMELTAPSFTDLTSTIALDPSKISLATQYDTRVYFIGENTNYKNTLGFNTSGGGITEGDPLLIFPDASTANKRKKQTPLLSGDFVDLGTIESGSGLDFFLIADGARGGTDVFSTQTSSNPDGLEHALVFARPDSPYLFIAFEDLYGETNGDYKDLLVAVDIGRANVGALTNMPEPSTLFILSSFIGLVVYRKYRMDSIEDTAGSS
;
A
#
# COMPACT_ATOMS: atom_id res chain seq x y z
N MET A 1 -23.32 -55.74 -30.67
CA MET A 1 -23.12 -56.54 -31.89
C MET A 1 -22.75 -55.59 -33.03
N VAL A 2 -21.45 -55.58 -33.37
CA VAL A 2 -20.81 -55.43 -34.70
C VAL A 2 -21.46 -54.53 -35.78
N TYR A 3 -20.70 -53.48 -36.17
CA TYR A 3 -20.42 -52.89 -37.50
C TYR A 3 -21.60 -52.52 -38.46
N SER A 4 -21.54 -51.57 -39.40
CA SER A 4 -20.58 -50.54 -39.85
C SER A 4 -20.99 -50.15 -41.28
N ARG A 5 -20.81 -48.87 -41.63
CA ARG A 5 -20.42 -48.33 -42.96
C ARG A 5 -21.39 -48.54 -44.15
N MET A 6 -21.40 -47.74 -45.22
CA MET A 6 -20.85 -46.45 -45.69
C MET A 6 -21.06 -46.51 -47.23
N ILE A 7 -20.92 -45.36 -47.90
CA ILE A 7 -20.50 -45.19 -49.31
C ILE A 7 -21.62 -44.89 -50.34
N SER A 8 -21.57 -43.64 -50.84
CA SER A 8 -22.11 -43.07 -52.10
C SER A 8 -21.34 -43.68 -53.32
N PRO A 9 -21.19 -43.12 -54.55
CA PRO A 9 -21.87 -42.05 -55.28
C PRO A 9 -22.24 -42.47 -56.74
N ARG A 10 -22.82 -41.56 -57.55
CA ARG A 10 -22.51 -41.45 -58.99
C ARG A 10 -22.97 -40.11 -59.59
N PHE A 11 -22.03 -39.49 -60.29
CA PHE A 11 -22.14 -38.25 -61.08
C PHE A 11 -22.44 -38.62 -62.54
N LEU A 12 -23.21 -37.82 -63.28
CA LEU A 12 -23.20 -37.83 -64.75
C LEU A 12 -23.52 -36.43 -65.30
N VAL A 13 -22.78 -36.10 -66.36
CA VAL A 13 -22.49 -34.78 -66.95
C VAL A 13 -23.06 -34.73 -68.37
N SER A 14 -23.38 -33.54 -68.90
CA SER A 14 -23.35 -33.22 -70.35
C SER A 14 -23.61 -31.72 -70.57
N VAL A 15 -23.04 -30.93 -71.48
CA VAL A 15 -21.77 -30.78 -72.25
C VAL A 15 -22.11 -29.72 -73.32
N GLN A 16 -21.19 -28.79 -73.63
CA GLN A 16 -20.85 -28.23 -74.97
C GLN A 16 -20.23 -26.83 -74.80
N LYS A 17 -19.36 -26.32 -75.68
CA LYS A 17 -18.03 -26.69 -76.20
C LYS A 17 -17.54 -25.43 -76.93
N GLY A 18 -16.28 -25.01 -76.75
CA GLY A 18 -15.67 -23.93 -77.52
C GLY A 18 -14.26 -23.60 -77.04
N ASP A 19 -13.26 -24.16 -77.72
CA ASP A 19 -11.80 -24.02 -77.52
C ASP A 19 -11.32 -22.56 -77.61
N SER A 20 -10.31 -22.07 -76.87
CA SER A 20 -8.88 -22.36 -77.10
C SER A 20 -8.00 -21.59 -76.09
N MET A 21 -6.79 -22.13 -75.83
CA MET A 21 -5.57 -21.50 -75.27
C MET A 21 -5.27 -21.55 -73.76
N ASN A 22 -4.42 -22.53 -73.42
CA ASN A 22 -3.26 -22.53 -72.51
C ASN A 22 -3.35 -21.86 -71.11
N LEU A 23 -3.63 -22.72 -70.12
CA LEU A 23 -2.96 -22.89 -68.82
C LEU A 23 -2.00 -21.78 -68.34
N MET A 24 -2.47 -20.96 -67.40
CA MET A 24 -1.63 -20.36 -66.37
C MET A 24 -2.41 -20.15 -65.06
N LYS A 25 -2.01 -20.90 -64.02
CA LYS A 25 -2.23 -20.73 -62.57
C LYS A 25 -3.45 -19.90 -62.11
N ILE A 26 -4.51 -20.58 -61.65
CA ILE A 26 -5.53 -19.97 -60.79
C ILE A 26 -5.04 -20.09 -59.35
N ASN A 27 -4.50 -19.00 -58.82
CA ASN A 27 -4.29 -18.80 -57.40
C ASN A 27 -4.66 -17.34 -57.08
N GLU A 28 -5.96 -17.05 -57.04
CA GLU A 28 -6.47 -15.77 -56.54
C GLU A 28 -7.87 -15.99 -55.95
N ILE A 29 -7.90 -16.41 -54.68
CA ILE A 29 -9.07 -16.18 -53.83
C ILE A 29 -9.05 -14.68 -53.57
N ARG A 30 -10.02 -13.97 -54.15
CA ARG A 30 -10.27 -12.56 -53.86
C ARG A 30 -10.47 -12.40 -52.36
N THR A 31 -9.54 -11.70 -51.74
CA THR A 31 -9.64 -11.17 -50.37
C THR A 31 -10.92 -10.36 -50.27
N VAL A 32 -11.93 -10.92 -49.60
CA VAL A 32 -13.06 -10.14 -49.10
C VAL A 32 -12.47 -9.17 -48.09
N ASP A 33 -12.70 -7.89 -48.32
CA ASP A 33 -12.13 -6.75 -47.61
C ASP A 33 -12.53 -6.78 -46.12
N LEU A 34 -11.77 -7.53 -45.33
CA LEU A 34 -11.91 -7.71 -43.88
C LEU A 34 -11.56 -6.43 -43.09
N GLY A 35 -11.20 -5.34 -43.77
CA GLY A 35 -10.77 -4.09 -43.15
C GLY A 35 -11.90 -3.18 -42.69
N ARG A 36 -13.12 -3.30 -43.25
CA ARG A 36 -14.19 -2.29 -43.02
C ARG A 36 -15.26 -2.71 -42.02
N THR A 37 -15.38 -4.00 -41.72
CA THR A 37 -16.32 -4.54 -40.70
C THR A 37 -15.65 -4.81 -39.34
N ALA A 38 -14.32 -4.83 -39.26
CA ALA A 38 -13.60 -4.90 -37.99
C ALA A 38 -13.57 -3.54 -37.24
N CYS A 39 -13.63 -2.41 -37.97
CA CYS A 39 -13.61 -1.09 -37.35
C CYS A 39 -14.90 -0.71 -36.60
N PHE A 40 -16.06 -1.28 -36.97
CA PHE A 40 -17.32 -0.93 -36.31
C PHE A 40 -17.61 -1.74 -35.03
N ILE A 41 -17.02 -2.94 -34.87
CA ILE A 41 -17.12 -3.69 -33.61
C ILE A 41 -16.02 -3.27 -32.63
N MET A 42 -14.85 -2.84 -33.12
CA MET A 42 -13.76 -2.33 -32.26
C MET A 42 -14.03 -0.90 -31.75
N ALA A 43 -14.84 -0.11 -32.46
CA ALA A 43 -15.26 1.22 -31.99
C ALA A 43 -16.35 1.19 -30.90
N LEU A 44 -17.08 0.07 -30.73
CA LEU A 44 -18.10 -0.07 -29.69
C LEU A 44 -17.54 -0.65 -28.37
N LEU A 45 -16.32 -1.17 -28.36
CA LEU A 45 -15.64 -1.68 -27.17
C LEU A 45 -14.73 -0.65 -26.45
N LEU A 46 -14.64 0.58 -26.96
CA LEU A 46 -13.79 1.65 -26.42
C LEU A 46 -14.58 2.76 -25.70
N LEU A 47 -15.83 2.49 -25.31
CA LEU A 47 -16.66 3.39 -24.50
C LEU A 47 -16.98 2.77 -23.13
N MET A 48 -16.03 2.06 -22.52
CA MET A 48 -15.96 2.06 -21.07
C MET A 48 -15.29 3.36 -20.66
N ALA A 49 -16.08 4.45 -20.64
CA ALA A 49 -15.68 5.62 -19.89
C ALA A 49 -15.45 5.14 -18.45
N SER A 50 -14.18 5.01 -18.06
CA SER A 50 -13.77 5.02 -16.68
C SER A 50 -14.37 6.29 -16.10
N HIS A 51 -15.50 6.15 -15.42
CA HIS A 51 -15.96 7.21 -14.56
C HIS A 51 -14.84 7.35 -13.55
N ALA A 52 -14.02 8.38 -13.66
CA ALA A 52 -13.15 8.75 -12.58
C ALA A 52 -14.09 9.06 -11.41
N HIS A 53 -14.30 8.08 -10.54
CA HIS A 53 -15.07 8.26 -9.33
C HIS A 53 -14.28 9.27 -8.50
N THR A 54 -14.70 10.53 -8.59
CA THR A 54 -14.15 11.59 -7.74
C THR A 54 -14.53 11.23 -6.31
N SER A 55 -13.55 11.24 -5.41
CA SER A 55 -13.79 10.99 -4.00
C SER A 55 -14.87 11.92 -3.45
N VAL A 56 -15.66 11.43 -2.51
CA VAL A 56 -16.80 12.16 -1.95
C VAL A 56 -16.45 12.62 -0.55
N ASP A 57 -16.48 13.92 -0.30
CA ASP A 57 -16.21 14.48 1.03
C ASP A 57 -17.18 13.95 2.08
N SER A 58 -16.65 13.68 3.28
CA SER A 58 -17.47 13.41 4.45
C SER A 58 -18.32 14.65 4.78
N PRO A 59 -19.62 14.47 5.09
CA PRO A 59 -20.49 15.57 5.48
C PRO A 59 -20.12 16.19 6.84
N TYR A 60 -19.26 15.52 7.62
CA TYR A 60 -18.75 16.02 8.88
C TYR A 60 -17.23 16.11 8.81
N GLN A 61 -16.74 17.35 8.91
CA GLN A 61 -15.32 17.68 9.05
C GLN A 61 -15.11 18.27 10.44
N SER A 62 -14.00 17.91 11.09
CA SER A 62 -13.63 18.52 12.36
C SER A 62 -12.92 19.86 12.11
N PRO A 63 -13.33 20.95 12.77
CA PRO A 63 -12.65 22.22 12.69
C PRO A 63 -11.46 22.33 13.66
N ALA A 64 -11.15 21.28 14.43
CA ALA A 64 -10.07 21.32 15.41
C ALA A 64 -8.72 21.67 14.75
N ARG A 65 -7.92 22.45 15.47
CA ARG A 65 -6.59 22.93 15.08
C ARG A 65 -5.71 22.97 16.33
N PRO A 66 -5.47 21.84 17.02
CA PRO A 66 -4.53 21.83 18.14
C PRO A 66 -3.18 22.40 17.69
N PHE A 67 -2.57 23.23 18.54
CA PHE A 67 -1.35 23.98 18.24
C PHE A 67 -1.41 24.90 17.01
N GLY A 68 -2.60 25.13 16.44
CA GLY A 68 -2.76 25.92 15.21
C GLY A 68 -2.32 25.19 13.93
N LEU A 69 -2.10 23.87 13.98
CA LEU A 69 -1.64 23.08 12.83
C LEU A 69 -2.70 23.04 11.73
N GLU A 70 -2.27 23.21 10.48
CA GLU A 70 -3.16 23.17 9.32
C GLU A 70 -3.63 21.75 8.99
N ILE A 71 -4.79 21.63 8.34
CA ILE A 71 -5.29 20.34 7.82
C ILE A 71 -4.78 20.14 6.40
N VAL A 72 -4.24 18.96 6.11
CA VAL A 72 -3.73 18.61 4.78
C VAL A 72 -4.83 18.57 3.71
N ASP A 73 -5.93 17.86 3.99
CA ASP A 73 -7.12 17.81 3.16
C ASP A 73 -8.34 17.38 3.99
N THR A 74 -9.52 17.58 3.42
CA THR A 74 -10.81 17.09 3.88
C THR A 74 -10.88 15.56 3.93
N VAL A 75 -11.57 15.04 4.95
CA VAL A 75 -11.90 13.62 5.04
C VAL A 75 -12.87 13.23 3.94
N LYS A 76 -12.58 12.16 3.22
CA LYS A 76 -13.42 11.52 2.20
C LYS A 76 -14.11 10.27 2.74
N LEU A 77 -15.26 9.94 2.18
CA LEU A 77 -16.06 8.78 2.56
C LEU A 77 -15.43 7.48 2.08
N ALA A 78 -15.48 6.45 2.94
CA ALA A 78 -15.16 5.08 2.58
C ALA A 78 -15.85 4.62 1.28
N GLY A 79 -15.09 3.98 0.39
CA GLY A 79 -15.56 3.43 -0.89
C GLY A 79 -15.98 4.47 -1.94
N SER A 80 -15.66 5.75 -1.73
CA SER A 80 -16.11 6.82 -2.63
C SER A 80 -15.31 6.94 -3.93
N ASP A 81 -14.06 6.47 -3.94
CA ASP A 81 -13.24 6.31 -5.14
C ASP A 81 -12.78 4.84 -5.31
N ASP A 82 -12.15 4.53 -6.46
CA ASP A 82 -11.76 3.17 -6.81
C ASP A 82 -10.76 2.56 -5.81
N ALA A 83 -9.76 3.34 -5.36
CA ALA A 83 -8.75 2.87 -4.41
C ALA A 83 -9.35 2.64 -3.01
N SER A 84 -10.25 3.52 -2.56
CA SER A 84 -10.98 3.35 -1.32
C SER A 84 -11.97 2.20 -1.39
N SER A 85 -12.59 1.96 -2.55
CA SER A 85 -13.43 0.78 -2.79
C SER A 85 -12.62 -0.51 -2.74
N ASP A 86 -11.42 -0.54 -3.33
CA ASP A 86 -10.49 -1.66 -3.23
C ASP A 86 -10.06 -1.91 -1.77
N PHE A 87 -9.67 -0.85 -1.05
CA PHE A 87 -9.36 -0.93 0.39
C PHE A 87 -10.52 -1.54 1.19
N GLN A 88 -11.72 -0.99 1.01
CA GLN A 88 -12.93 -1.39 1.73
C GLN A 88 -13.28 -2.87 1.50
N ASN A 89 -13.09 -3.38 0.28
CA ASN A 89 -13.52 -4.72 -0.09
C ASN A 89 -12.44 -5.78 0.14
N ASN A 90 -11.16 -5.44 -0.06
CA ASN A 90 -10.07 -6.42 -0.13
C ASN A 90 -9.10 -6.36 1.06
N TYR A 91 -9.03 -5.24 1.78
CA TYR A 91 -8.04 -5.06 2.85
C TYR A 91 -8.71 -4.86 4.21
N LEU A 92 -9.63 -3.90 4.33
CA LEU A 92 -10.30 -3.59 5.60
C LEU A 92 -10.95 -4.80 6.28
N PRO A 93 -11.57 -5.78 5.57
CA PRO A 93 -12.14 -6.97 6.23
C PRO A 93 -11.11 -7.81 7.00
N THR A 94 -9.85 -7.82 6.56
CA THR A 94 -8.76 -8.51 7.28
C THR A 94 -8.38 -7.83 8.60
N MET A 95 -8.80 -6.57 8.78
CA MET A 95 -8.63 -5.77 9.99
C MET A 95 -9.91 -5.69 10.81
N SER A 96 -10.95 -6.42 10.41
CA SER A 96 -12.23 -6.41 11.13
C SER A 96 -12.04 -6.88 12.57
N GLY A 97 -12.23 -5.95 13.50
CA GLY A 97 -12.07 -6.20 14.93
C GLY A 97 -10.74 -5.74 15.55
N TRP A 98 -9.73 -5.33 14.78
CA TRP A 98 -8.44 -4.89 15.36
C TRP A 98 -8.59 -3.68 16.29
N GLY A 99 -9.44 -2.72 15.92
CA GLY A 99 -9.74 -1.59 16.80
C GLY A 99 -10.36 -1.99 18.15
N ASN A 100 -10.92 -3.20 18.27
CA ASN A 100 -11.48 -3.70 19.53
C ASN A 100 -10.56 -4.68 20.27
N MET A 101 -9.35 -4.94 19.75
CA MET A 101 -8.39 -5.87 20.35
C MET A 101 -7.42 -5.15 21.29
N GLU A 102 -6.87 -5.89 22.26
CA GLU A 102 -5.66 -5.45 22.96
C GLU A 102 -4.48 -5.65 22.00
N LEU A 103 -4.04 -4.53 21.44
CA LEU A 103 -3.05 -4.46 20.37
C LEU A 103 -1.65 -4.37 20.96
N THR A 104 -1.14 -5.52 21.39
CA THR A 104 0.23 -5.69 21.91
C THR A 104 1.22 -6.02 20.80
N ALA A 105 2.50 -5.66 20.99
CA ALA A 105 3.55 -6.00 20.03
C ALA A 105 3.58 -7.51 19.65
N PRO A 106 3.38 -8.47 20.59
CA PRO A 106 3.25 -9.89 20.24
C PRO A 106 1.93 -10.27 19.54
N SER A 107 0.80 -9.64 19.87
CA SER A 107 -0.48 -9.97 19.23
C SER A 107 -0.53 -9.54 17.76
N PHE A 108 0.22 -8.51 17.36
CA PHE A 108 0.27 -8.08 15.97
C PHE A 108 1.04 -9.01 15.03
N THR A 109 2.16 -9.61 15.44
CA THR A 109 2.95 -10.49 14.55
C THR A 109 2.24 -11.79 14.23
N ASP A 110 1.46 -12.33 15.17
CA ASP A 110 0.77 -13.61 15.01
C ASP A 110 -0.55 -13.49 14.23
N LEU A 111 -1.18 -12.30 14.18
CA LEU A 111 -2.52 -12.12 13.62
C LEU A 111 -2.57 -11.85 12.10
N THR A 112 -1.47 -11.45 11.47
CA THR A 112 -1.58 -10.64 10.23
C THR A 112 -0.61 -11.02 9.10
N SER A 113 0.36 -11.92 9.35
CA SER A 113 1.52 -12.12 8.45
C SER A 113 2.27 -10.81 8.15
N THR A 114 2.20 -9.81 9.03
CA THR A 114 2.91 -8.54 8.88
C THR A 114 4.32 -8.61 9.42
N ILE A 115 5.18 -7.77 8.89
CA ILE A 115 6.53 -7.51 9.38
C ILE A 115 6.48 -6.23 10.22
N ALA A 116 6.91 -6.32 11.48
CA ALA A 116 7.11 -5.14 12.32
C ALA A 116 8.26 -4.31 11.75
N LEU A 117 8.05 -3.00 11.63
CA LEU A 117 9.06 -2.05 11.19
C LEU A 117 9.49 -1.17 12.35
N ASP A 118 10.68 -0.60 12.27
CA ASP A 118 11.11 0.48 13.16
C ASP A 118 10.31 1.75 12.80
N PRO A 119 9.42 2.24 13.69
CA PRO A 119 8.56 3.39 13.40
C PRO A 119 9.35 4.68 13.10
N SER A 120 10.59 4.78 13.57
CA SER A 120 11.46 5.95 13.35
C SER A 120 12.20 5.94 12.01
N LYS A 121 12.09 4.87 11.22
CA LYS A 121 12.84 4.66 9.96
C LYS A 121 11.94 4.50 8.73
N ILE A 122 10.71 4.99 8.78
CA ILE A 122 9.81 4.94 7.64
C ILE A 122 10.18 6.05 6.65
N SER A 123 10.55 5.67 5.43
CA SER A 123 10.86 6.60 4.34
C SER A 123 10.41 6.04 3.00
N LEU A 124 10.01 6.91 2.07
CA LEU A 124 9.62 6.48 0.72
C LEU A 124 10.84 6.22 -0.16
N ALA A 125 10.95 5.03 -0.74
CA ALA A 125 11.98 4.72 -1.73
C ALA A 125 11.68 5.35 -3.10
N THR A 126 10.41 5.53 -3.44
CA THR A 126 9.91 6.16 -4.67
C THR A 126 8.81 7.14 -4.34
N GLN A 127 8.69 8.23 -5.11
CA GLN A 127 7.58 9.17 -4.93
C GLN A 127 6.23 8.45 -5.04
N TYR A 128 5.24 8.88 -4.27
CA TYR A 128 3.93 8.24 -4.28
C TYR A 128 2.81 9.17 -3.81
N ASP A 129 1.63 9.03 -4.43
CA ASP A 129 0.40 9.69 -4.00
C ASP A 129 -0.13 9.00 -2.75
N THR A 130 0.27 9.52 -1.60
CA THR A 130 0.07 8.88 -0.30
C THR A 130 -1.30 9.24 0.26
N ARG A 131 -1.96 8.27 0.91
CA ARG A 131 -3.23 8.50 1.61
C ARG A 131 -3.35 7.68 2.88
N VAL A 132 -4.19 8.13 3.79
CA VAL A 132 -4.39 7.50 5.10
C VAL A 132 -5.85 7.15 5.28
N TYR A 133 -6.11 5.88 5.63
CA TYR A 133 -7.41 5.32 5.94
C TYR A 133 -7.56 5.16 7.45
N PHE A 134 -8.67 5.66 7.99
CA PHE A 134 -9.07 5.40 9.36
C PHE A 134 -9.55 3.95 9.51
N ILE A 135 -9.00 3.20 10.47
CA ILE A 135 -9.47 1.83 10.76
C ILE A 135 -10.37 1.85 11.99
N GLY A 136 -9.95 2.48 13.09
CA GLY A 136 -10.71 2.53 14.33
C GLY A 136 -9.95 3.18 15.48
N GLU A 137 -10.64 3.32 16.61
CA GLU A 137 -10.11 3.76 17.89
C GLU A 137 -10.76 2.94 19.03
N ASN A 138 -10.12 2.92 20.19
CA ASN A 138 -10.68 2.37 21.42
C ASN A 138 -10.18 3.15 22.65
N THR A 139 -10.58 4.41 22.71
CA THR A 139 -10.26 5.35 23.78
C THR A 139 -11.49 6.20 24.09
N ASN A 140 -11.46 6.94 25.20
CA ASN A 140 -12.40 8.03 25.48
C ASN A 140 -11.85 9.42 25.09
N TYR A 141 -10.65 9.48 24.56
CA TYR A 141 -10.04 10.71 24.08
C TYR A 141 -10.55 11.06 22.69
N LYS A 142 -10.46 12.35 22.33
CA LYS A 142 -10.74 12.82 20.98
C LYS A 142 -9.42 13.14 20.30
N ASN A 143 -8.66 12.08 20.05
CA ASN A 143 -7.30 12.17 19.54
C ASN A 143 -7.27 12.85 18.17
N THR A 144 -6.15 13.53 17.90
CA THR A 144 -5.86 14.11 16.60
C THR A 144 -4.69 13.34 15.98
N LEU A 145 -4.79 12.97 14.70
CA LEU A 145 -3.70 12.39 13.93
C LEU A 145 -3.13 13.43 12.96
N GLY A 146 -1.80 13.49 12.88
CA GLY A 146 -1.08 14.25 11.87
C GLY A 146 0.17 13.52 11.38
N PHE A 147 0.88 14.16 10.46
CA PHE A 147 2.14 13.67 9.93
C PHE A 147 3.12 14.80 9.64
N ASN A 148 4.38 14.41 9.50
CA ASN A 148 5.50 15.28 9.17
C ASN A 148 6.47 14.50 8.28
N THR A 149 6.94 15.14 7.21
CA THR A 149 7.92 14.52 6.29
C THR A 149 9.37 14.80 6.67
N SER A 150 9.59 15.71 7.63
CA SER A 150 10.91 16.09 8.14
C SER A 150 11.30 15.38 9.44
N GLY A 151 10.36 14.70 10.11
CA GLY A 151 10.55 14.18 11.47
C GLY A 151 10.24 15.20 12.57
N GLY A 152 10.50 14.87 13.83
CA GLY A 152 10.37 15.78 14.98
C GLY A 152 8.95 16.00 15.50
N GLY A 153 7.99 15.15 15.11
CA GLY A 153 6.57 15.28 15.46
C GLY A 153 6.01 16.62 15.00
N ILE A 154 5.59 17.46 15.96
CA ILE A 154 5.02 18.79 15.69
C ILE A 154 6.04 19.94 15.79
N THR A 155 7.31 19.65 16.08
CA THR A 155 8.29 20.69 16.47
C THR A 155 9.28 21.08 15.37
N GLU A 156 9.39 20.26 14.33
CA GLU A 156 10.28 20.50 13.19
C GLU A 156 9.48 20.50 11.88
N GLY A 157 10.06 21.00 10.79
CA GLY A 157 9.43 20.94 9.46
C GLY A 157 8.09 21.70 9.35
N ASP A 158 7.17 21.13 8.57
CA ASP A 158 5.82 21.64 8.31
C ASP A 158 4.78 20.55 8.61
N PRO A 159 4.49 20.28 9.90
CA PRO A 159 3.58 19.23 10.30
C PRO A 159 2.13 19.58 9.99
N LEU A 160 1.37 18.61 9.47
CA LEU A 160 -0.02 18.78 9.06
C LEU A 160 -0.94 17.77 9.72
N LEU A 161 -2.20 18.16 9.91
CA LEU A 161 -3.25 17.31 10.46
C LEU A 161 -3.92 16.47 9.37
N ILE A 162 -4.08 15.19 9.66
CA ILE A 162 -4.81 14.22 8.83
C ILE A 162 -6.25 14.11 9.36
N PHE A 163 -6.40 13.71 10.62
CA PHE A 163 -7.69 13.59 11.29
C PHE A 163 -7.70 14.50 12.52
N PRO A 164 -8.29 15.71 12.43
CA PRO A 164 -8.32 16.64 13.56
C PRO A 164 -9.14 16.14 14.75
N ASP A 165 -10.10 15.24 14.51
CA ASP A 165 -10.85 14.51 15.52
C ASP A 165 -11.04 13.08 15.00
N ALA A 166 -10.26 12.15 15.54
CA ALA A 166 -10.24 10.76 15.13
C ALA A 166 -11.38 9.92 15.74
N SER A 167 -12.40 10.57 16.31
CA SER A 167 -13.47 9.83 17.01
C SER A 167 -14.45 9.13 16.08
N THR A 168 -14.89 7.93 16.49
CA THR A 168 -15.84 7.09 15.78
C THR A 168 -17.05 6.70 16.62
N ALA A 169 -18.13 6.29 15.96
CA ALA A 169 -19.30 5.68 16.56
C ALA A 169 -20.05 4.84 15.53
N ASN A 170 -21.09 4.12 15.95
CA ASN A 170 -21.95 3.35 15.03
C ASN A 170 -22.57 4.17 13.89
N LYS A 171 -22.66 5.50 14.04
CA LYS A 171 -23.13 6.42 13.00
C LYS A 171 -22.33 7.70 13.07
N ARG A 172 -21.91 8.18 11.90
CA ARG A 172 -21.20 9.45 11.75
C ARG A 172 -22.02 10.63 12.24
N LYS A 173 -21.38 11.50 13.03
CA LYS A 173 -21.93 12.77 13.55
C LYS A 173 -20.80 13.78 13.73
N LYS A 174 -21.13 15.04 14.04
CA LYS A 174 -20.12 16.09 14.27
C LYS A 174 -19.08 15.74 15.35
N GLN A 175 -19.49 15.06 16.43
CA GLN A 175 -18.61 14.67 17.54
C GLN A 175 -17.89 13.34 17.31
N THR A 176 -18.27 12.58 16.28
CA THR A 176 -17.67 11.30 15.92
C THR A 176 -17.64 11.24 14.39
N PRO A 177 -16.75 12.04 13.77
CA PRO A 177 -16.84 12.35 12.35
C PRO A 177 -16.33 11.23 11.44
N LEU A 178 -15.64 10.23 11.98
CA LEU A 178 -15.07 9.14 11.19
C LEU A 178 -15.91 7.87 11.28
N LEU A 179 -15.84 7.07 10.21
CA LEU A 179 -16.15 5.65 10.19
C LEU A 179 -14.99 4.90 9.53
N SER A 180 -14.82 3.62 9.84
CA SER A 180 -13.78 2.79 9.25
C SER A 180 -13.82 2.83 7.72
N GLY A 181 -12.66 3.03 7.10
CA GLY A 181 -12.48 3.18 5.66
C GLY A 181 -12.53 4.62 5.15
N ASP A 182 -12.98 5.59 5.96
CA ASP A 182 -12.81 7.01 5.63
C ASP A 182 -11.33 7.35 5.47
N PHE A 183 -11.01 8.30 4.60
CA PHE A 183 -9.62 8.56 4.25
C PHE A 183 -9.33 10.04 3.97
N VAL A 184 -8.04 10.37 3.97
CA VAL A 184 -7.50 11.68 3.60
C VAL A 184 -6.33 11.45 2.65
N ASP A 185 -6.29 12.20 1.56
CA ASP A 185 -5.15 12.23 0.64
C ASP A 185 -4.08 13.17 1.20
N LEU A 186 -2.84 12.69 1.31
CA LEU A 186 -1.68 13.50 1.73
C LEU A 186 -0.98 14.17 0.54
N GLY A 187 -1.40 13.83 -0.69
CA GLY A 187 -0.77 14.26 -1.92
C GLY A 187 0.46 13.43 -2.29
N THR A 188 1.19 13.89 -3.30
CA THR A 188 2.44 13.28 -3.74
C THR A 188 3.55 13.57 -2.73
N ILE A 189 4.11 12.54 -2.13
CA ILE A 189 5.29 12.64 -1.26
C ILE A 189 6.50 12.18 -2.06
N GLU A 190 7.58 12.96 -2.02
CA GLU A 190 8.79 12.72 -2.80
C GLU A 190 9.61 11.53 -2.28
N SER A 191 10.36 10.89 -3.17
CA SER A 191 11.34 9.86 -2.79
C SER A 191 12.37 10.42 -1.80
N GLY A 192 12.76 9.60 -0.81
CA GLY A 192 13.68 9.95 0.26
C GLY A 192 13.03 10.70 1.42
N SER A 193 11.76 11.13 1.30
CA SER A 193 11.04 11.76 2.40
C SER A 193 10.81 10.77 3.55
N GLY A 194 11.01 11.22 4.77
CA GLY A 194 10.59 10.49 5.96
C GLY A 194 9.07 10.52 6.09
N LEU A 195 8.52 9.59 6.85
CA LEU A 195 7.14 9.62 7.30
C LEU A 195 7.12 9.48 8.82
N ASP A 196 6.94 10.60 9.49
CA ASP A 196 6.72 10.69 10.92
C ASP A 196 5.24 10.97 11.18
N PHE A 197 4.53 10.00 11.76
CA PHE A 197 3.15 10.19 12.16
C PHE A 197 3.09 10.54 13.63
N PHE A 198 2.18 11.44 13.99
CA PHE A 198 1.99 11.82 15.38
C PHE A 198 0.52 11.84 15.79
N LEU A 199 0.28 11.45 17.03
CA LEU A 199 -0.97 11.55 17.75
C LEU A 199 -0.87 12.68 18.76
N ILE A 200 -1.88 13.56 18.80
CA ILE A 200 -2.08 14.52 19.88
C ILE A 200 -3.21 13.97 20.76
N ALA A 201 -2.85 13.57 21.97
CA ALA A 201 -3.78 12.99 22.91
C ALA A 201 -4.84 14.02 23.27
N ASP A 202 -6.10 13.65 23.09
CA ASP A 202 -7.26 14.53 23.27
C ASP A 202 -7.18 15.87 22.50
N GLY A 203 -6.46 15.90 21.38
CA GLY A 203 -6.15 17.12 20.62
C GLY A 203 -7.39 17.89 20.16
N ALA A 204 -8.49 17.20 19.81
CA ALA A 204 -9.73 17.87 19.40
C ALA A 204 -10.42 18.62 20.56
N ARG A 205 -10.06 18.33 21.82
CA ARG A 205 -10.51 19.03 23.03
C ARG A 205 -9.42 19.89 23.67
N GLY A 206 -8.27 20.07 23.02
CA GLY A 206 -7.19 20.94 23.48
C GLY A 206 -6.16 20.26 24.38
N GLY A 207 -6.08 18.92 24.35
CA GLY A 207 -4.96 18.20 24.96
C GLY A 207 -3.61 18.59 24.35
N THR A 208 -2.53 18.34 25.10
CA THR A 208 -1.19 18.87 24.79
C THR A 208 -0.11 17.80 24.66
N ASP A 209 -0.40 16.56 25.03
CA ASP A 209 0.57 15.48 24.91
C ASP A 209 0.63 15.02 23.45
N VAL A 210 1.85 14.89 22.94
CA VAL A 210 2.11 14.56 21.54
C VAL A 210 3.03 13.36 21.48
N PHE A 211 2.61 12.36 20.72
CA PHE A 211 3.27 11.08 20.56
C PHE A 211 3.53 10.81 19.10
N SER A 212 4.79 10.67 18.73
CA SER A 212 5.31 10.51 17.38
C SER A 212 5.84 9.08 17.17
N THR A 213 5.83 8.63 15.92
CA THR A 213 6.54 7.40 15.50
C THR A 213 8.06 7.54 15.66
N GLN A 214 8.58 8.75 15.82
CA GLN A 214 9.94 9.01 16.25
C GLN A 214 10.00 9.10 17.78
N THR A 215 10.33 7.99 18.45
CA THR A 215 10.39 7.88 19.92
C THR A 215 11.23 8.97 20.60
N SER A 216 12.31 9.42 19.99
CA SER A 216 13.15 10.49 20.55
C SER A 216 12.44 11.84 20.67
N SER A 217 11.33 12.01 19.96
CA SER A 217 10.47 13.20 19.98
C SER A 217 9.33 13.09 21.00
N ASN A 218 9.15 11.91 21.61
CA ASN A 218 8.11 11.68 22.61
C ASN A 218 8.54 12.26 23.96
N PRO A 219 7.65 12.96 24.68
CA PRO A 219 8.02 13.74 25.86
C PRO A 219 8.49 12.89 27.05
N ASP A 220 8.10 11.61 27.09
CA ASP A 220 8.56 10.61 28.07
C ASP A 220 9.65 9.68 27.54
N GLY A 221 10.00 9.78 26.26
CA GLY A 221 10.97 8.91 25.59
C GLY A 221 10.51 7.46 25.41
N LEU A 222 9.20 7.19 25.52
CA LEU A 222 8.61 5.86 25.31
C LEU A 222 8.09 5.70 23.88
N GLU A 223 7.97 4.46 23.43
CA GLU A 223 7.33 4.15 22.15
C GLU A 223 5.81 4.21 22.32
N HIS A 224 5.14 5.06 21.52
CA HIS A 224 3.70 5.25 21.52
C HIS A 224 3.04 4.86 20.20
N ALA A 225 3.83 4.34 19.26
CA ALA A 225 3.33 3.91 17.97
C ALA A 225 4.02 2.62 17.54
N LEU A 226 3.25 1.68 17.01
CA LEU A 226 3.76 0.51 16.30
C LEU A 226 3.47 0.65 14.82
N VAL A 227 4.43 0.26 13.98
CA VAL A 227 4.29 0.28 12.52
C VAL A 227 4.51 -1.13 11.97
N PHE A 228 3.57 -1.57 11.13
CA PHE A 228 3.61 -2.87 10.50
C PHE A 228 3.42 -2.75 9.00
N ALA A 229 4.12 -3.60 8.26
CA ALA A 229 3.90 -3.76 6.83
C ALA A 229 3.33 -5.14 6.54
N ARG A 230 2.32 -5.23 5.67
CA ARG A 230 1.93 -6.53 5.10
C ARG A 230 2.71 -6.74 3.80
N PRO A 231 3.55 -7.79 3.69
CA PRO A 231 4.16 -8.15 2.42
C PRO A 231 3.10 -8.28 1.33
N ASP A 232 3.42 -7.84 0.11
CA ASP A 232 2.49 -7.85 -1.02
C ASP A 232 1.22 -7.00 -0.84
N SER A 233 1.27 -6.00 0.03
CA SER A 233 0.26 -4.96 0.19
C SER A 233 0.88 -3.57 -0.05
N PRO A 234 0.11 -2.56 -0.50
CA PRO A 234 0.61 -1.20 -0.56
C PRO A 234 0.55 -0.46 0.79
N TYR A 235 0.05 -1.12 1.84
CA TYR A 235 -0.26 -0.48 3.13
C TYR A 235 0.79 -0.72 4.20
N LEU A 236 1.09 0.35 4.95
CA LEU A 236 1.54 0.29 6.33
C LEU A 236 0.34 0.37 7.27
N PHE A 237 0.44 -0.26 8.44
CA PHE A 237 -0.53 -0.13 9.53
C PHE A 237 0.15 0.53 10.70
N ILE A 238 -0.50 1.53 11.29
CA ILE A 238 0.03 2.29 12.40
C ILE A 238 -0.98 2.28 13.53
N ALA A 239 -0.52 1.87 14.71
CA ALA A 239 -1.32 1.72 15.90
C ALA A 239 -0.70 2.59 17.01
N PHE A 240 -1.50 3.40 17.71
CA PHE A 240 -1.03 4.35 18.72
C PHE A 240 -1.58 4.07 20.12
N GLU A 241 -0.80 4.48 21.13
CA GLU A 241 -1.15 4.62 22.55
C GLU A 241 -1.20 6.11 22.91
N ASP A 242 -2.26 6.55 23.59
CA ASP A 242 -2.53 7.96 23.91
C ASP A 242 -2.24 8.38 25.36
N LEU A 243 -1.73 7.48 26.21
CA LEU A 243 -1.42 7.75 27.61
C LEU A 243 0.07 7.99 27.89
N TYR A 244 0.39 9.18 28.41
CA TYR A 244 1.74 9.53 28.86
C TYR A 244 2.24 8.59 29.97
N GLY A 245 3.47 8.07 29.81
CA GLY A 245 4.16 7.29 30.85
C GLY A 245 3.61 5.88 31.08
N GLU A 246 2.56 5.46 30.37
CA GLU A 246 1.99 4.12 30.44
C GLU A 246 2.09 3.44 29.08
N THR A 247 3.00 2.47 28.97
CA THR A 247 3.04 1.53 27.85
C THR A 247 2.96 0.12 28.42
N ASN A 248 1.84 -0.23 29.06
CA ASN A 248 1.46 -1.64 29.22
C ASN A 248 1.41 -2.36 27.85
N GLY A 249 1.37 -1.58 26.77
CA GLY A 249 1.73 -1.95 25.41
C GLY A 249 0.52 -2.23 24.55
N ASP A 250 -0.67 -1.71 24.87
CA ASP A 250 -1.88 -1.87 24.06
C ASP A 250 -2.17 -0.64 23.18
N TYR A 251 -1.56 -0.61 22.00
CA TYR A 251 -1.62 0.48 21.02
C TYR A 251 -2.97 0.52 20.26
N LYS A 252 -4.09 0.53 20.97
CA LYS A 252 -5.45 0.41 20.39
C LYS A 252 -6.21 1.75 20.34
N ASP A 253 -5.64 2.82 20.87
CA ASP A 253 -6.32 4.11 20.98
C ASP A 253 -6.55 4.76 19.61
N LEU A 254 -5.67 4.47 18.65
CA LEU A 254 -5.90 4.82 17.25
C LEU A 254 -5.21 3.83 16.32
N LEU A 255 -5.94 3.38 15.30
CA LEU A 255 -5.43 2.49 14.25
C LEU A 255 -5.75 3.06 12.87
N VAL A 256 -4.73 3.13 12.01
CA VAL A 256 -4.83 3.61 10.63
C VAL A 256 -4.05 2.74 9.66
N ALA A 257 -4.43 2.79 8.38
CA ALA A 257 -3.64 2.27 7.27
C ALA A 257 -3.11 3.42 6.42
N VAL A 258 -1.86 3.34 5.99
CA VAL A 258 -1.22 4.32 5.12
C VAL A 258 -0.86 3.65 3.81
N ASP A 259 -1.47 4.10 2.72
CA ASP A 259 -1.09 3.67 1.37
C ASP A 259 0.15 4.43 0.93
N ILE A 260 1.27 3.71 0.86
CA ILE A 260 2.54 4.23 0.34
C ILE A 260 2.94 3.52 -0.96
N GLY A 261 2.08 2.64 -1.48
CA GLY A 261 2.39 1.85 -2.67
C GLY A 261 3.28 0.64 -2.38
N ARG A 262 3.03 -0.41 -3.17
CA ARG A 262 3.70 -1.72 -3.01
C ARG A 262 5.22 -1.63 -3.17
N ALA A 263 5.73 -0.74 -4.02
CA ALA A 263 7.17 -0.55 -4.21
C ALA A 263 7.85 -0.02 -2.94
N ASN A 264 7.24 0.94 -2.25
CA ASN A 264 7.76 1.48 -1.01
C ASN A 264 7.64 0.48 0.15
N VAL A 265 6.50 -0.20 0.29
CA VAL A 265 6.37 -1.31 1.26
C VAL A 265 7.43 -2.37 1.03
N GLY A 266 7.62 -2.79 -0.23
CA GLY A 266 8.65 -3.77 -0.59
C GLY A 266 10.07 -3.31 -0.27
N ALA A 267 10.37 -2.01 -0.40
CA ALA A 267 11.67 -1.48 -0.01
C ALA A 267 11.89 -1.57 1.52
N LEU A 268 10.86 -1.24 2.32
CA LEU A 268 10.92 -1.29 3.77
C LEU A 268 11.04 -2.73 4.30
N THR A 269 10.36 -3.69 3.68
CA THR A 269 10.34 -5.09 4.15
C THR A 269 11.48 -5.96 3.63
N ASN A 270 12.11 -5.59 2.51
CA ASN A 270 13.20 -6.37 1.90
C ASN A 270 14.60 -5.87 2.29
N MET A 271 14.71 -4.80 3.08
CA MET A 271 16.02 -4.35 3.57
C MET A 271 16.60 -5.41 4.53
N PRO A 272 17.79 -5.98 4.24
CA PRO A 272 18.46 -6.83 5.20
C PRO A 272 18.75 -6.00 6.44
N GLU A 273 18.41 -6.52 7.62
CA GLU A 273 18.78 -5.92 8.90
C GLU A 273 20.25 -5.49 8.85
N PRO A 274 20.63 -4.27 9.30
CA PRO A 274 22.02 -3.80 9.23
C PRO A 274 23.03 -4.81 9.80
N SER A 275 22.63 -5.54 10.84
CA SER A 275 23.39 -6.64 11.43
C SER A 275 23.67 -7.79 10.44
N THR A 276 22.73 -8.13 9.56
CA THR A 276 22.89 -9.15 8.51
C THR A 276 23.96 -8.74 7.51
N LEU A 277 24.00 -7.46 7.11
CA LEU A 277 25.06 -6.95 6.24
C LEU A 277 26.42 -6.95 6.93
N PHE A 278 26.50 -6.57 8.21
CA PHE A 278 27.74 -6.65 8.99
C PHE A 278 28.23 -8.09 9.14
N ILE A 279 27.34 -9.03 9.45
CA ILE A 279 27.66 -10.45 9.58
C ILE A 279 28.16 -10.98 8.24
N LEU A 280 27.44 -10.73 7.14
CA LEU A 280 27.86 -11.19 5.81
C LEU A 280 29.21 -10.59 5.40
N SER A 281 29.41 -9.29 5.65
CA SER A 281 30.69 -8.61 5.40
C SER A 281 31.83 -9.19 6.24
N SER A 282 31.54 -9.56 7.50
CA SER A 282 32.54 -10.19 8.38
C SER A 282 32.94 -11.60 7.90
N PHE A 283 31.99 -12.39 7.37
CA PHE A 283 32.28 -13.68 6.75
C PHE A 283 33.09 -13.54 5.46
N ILE A 284 32.73 -12.59 4.59
CA ILE A 284 33.50 -12.30 3.37
C ILE A 284 34.92 -11.85 3.74
N GLY A 285 35.06 -10.96 4.72
CA GLY A 285 36.36 -10.51 5.23
C GLY A 285 37.23 -11.67 5.75
N LEU A 286 36.64 -12.61 6.49
CA LEU A 286 37.33 -13.81 6.98
C LEU A 286 37.81 -14.71 5.83
N VAL A 287 36.97 -14.91 4.81
CA VAL A 287 37.31 -15.73 3.63
C VAL A 287 38.46 -15.10 2.83
N VAL A 288 38.38 -13.80 2.58
CA VAL A 288 39.44 -13.04 1.88
C VAL A 288 40.74 -13.10 2.68
N TYR A 289 40.68 -12.83 3.99
CA TYR A 289 41.85 -12.92 4.87
C TYR A 289 42.49 -14.32 4.87
N ARG A 290 41.67 -15.38 4.94
CA ARG A 290 42.16 -16.76 4.84
C ARG A 290 42.85 -17.03 3.51
N LYS A 291 42.27 -16.59 2.40
CA LYS A 291 42.87 -16.74 1.07
C LYS A 291 44.24 -16.07 0.99
N TYR A 292 44.33 -14.79 1.40
CA TYR A 292 45.62 -14.07 1.43
C TYR A 292 46.67 -14.78 2.29
N ARG A 293 46.27 -15.33 3.44
CA ARG A 293 47.18 -16.11 4.31
C ARG A 293 47.64 -17.41 3.67
N MET A 294 46.80 -18.08 2.89
CA MET A 294 47.16 -19.33 2.20
C MET A 294 48.10 -19.06 1.02
N ASP A 295 47.77 -18.07 0.19
CA ASP A 295 48.61 -17.68 -0.96
C ASP A 295 50.02 -17.24 -0.50
N SER A 296 50.11 -16.55 0.65
CA SER A 296 51.39 -16.16 1.27
C SER A 296 52.24 -17.38 1.72
N ILE A 297 51.61 -18.48 2.12
CA ILE A 297 52.30 -19.69 2.59
C ILE A 297 52.82 -20.50 1.38
N GLU A 298 52.08 -20.55 0.28
CA GLU A 298 52.49 -21.24 -0.95
C GLU A 298 53.70 -20.55 -1.62
N ASP A 299 53.73 -19.22 -1.65
CA ASP A 299 54.88 -18.45 -2.17
C ASP A 299 56.16 -18.68 -1.37
N THR A 300 56.04 -18.93 -0.06
CA THR A 300 57.20 -19.20 0.81
C THR A 300 57.70 -20.63 0.64
N ALA A 301 56.81 -21.59 0.34
CA ALA A 301 57.14 -23.01 0.18
C ALA A 301 57.73 -23.36 -1.22
N GLY A 302 57.53 -22.53 -2.23
CA GLY A 302 58.06 -22.74 -3.59
C GLY A 302 59.49 -22.22 -3.83
N SER A 303 60.15 -21.64 -2.82
CA SER A 303 61.44 -20.95 -2.96
C SER A 303 62.64 -21.68 -2.32
N SER A 304 62.47 -22.94 -1.91
CA SER A 304 63.54 -23.79 -1.34
C SER A 304 64.11 -24.79 -2.33
#